data_AF-A0A369R8G4-F1
#
_entry.id   AF-A0A369R8G4-F1
#
_cell.length_a   1.000
_cell.length_b   1.000
_cell.length_c   1.000
_cell.angle_alpha   90.00
_cell.angle_beta   90.00
_cell.angle_gamma   90.00
#
_symmetry.space_group_name_H-M   'P 1'
#
loop_
_entity.id
_entity.type
_entity.pdbx_description
1 polymer ?
#
loop_
_entity_poly.entity_id
_entity_poly.type
_entity_poly.pdbx_seq_one_letter_code
_entity_poly.pdbx_strand_id
1 'polypeptide(L)'
;MNHGLPEDGNGKHPLRKRKNLRLAESIVRGFKIGVTKWMRQNTSTHKVWQRNYFERVIRNERELHDVRTYIANNPMKWALDHENPDYTQNPTHTP
;
A
#
# COMPACT_ATOMS: atom_id res chain seq x y z
N MET A 1 13.62 -43.09 -43.54
CA MET A 1 13.79 -41.97 -42.59
C MET A 1 13.48 -40.66 -43.31
N ASN A 2 12.94 -39.66 -42.59
CA ASN A 2 12.17 -38.44 -42.99
C ASN A 2 10.66 -38.67 -42.87
N HIS A 3 9.84 -37.86 -42.20
CA HIS A 3 9.99 -36.63 -41.41
C HIS A 3 8.67 -36.48 -40.60
N GLY A 4 8.68 -35.89 -39.40
CA GLY A 4 7.43 -35.53 -38.71
C GLY A 4 7.66 -34.89 -37.34
N LEU A 5 7.78 -33.57 -37.30
CA LEU A 5 7.62 -32.76 -36.09
C LEU A 5 6.13 -32.78 -35.68
N PRO A 6 5.78 -32.75 -34.38
CA PRO A 6 4.43 -32.39 -33.99
C PRO A 6 4.30 -30.87 -33.92
N GLU A 7 3.44 -30.33 -34.77
CA GLU A 7 2.80 -29.03 -34.62
C GLU A 7 1.66 -29.15 -33.60
N ASP A 8 1.72 -28.45 -32.47
CA ASP A 8 0.53 -28.15 -31.67
C ASP A 8 0.40 -26.64 -31.40
N GLY A 9 -0.74 -26.11 -31.85
CA GLY A 9 -1.05 -24.70 -31.91
C GLY A 9 -1.73 -24.14 -30.66
N ASN A 10 -1.34 -22.92 -30.34
CA ASN A 10 -2.18 -21.76 -29.95
C ASN A 10 -3.44 -21.97 -29.07
N GLY A 11 -3.39 -21.45 -27.83
CA GLY A 11 -4.54 -21.35 -26.93
C GLY A 11 -4.42 -20.27 -25.83
N LYS A 12 -4.48 -18.99 -26.24
CA LYS A 12 -5.01 -17.81 -25.51
C LYS A 12 -4.72 -17.61 -23.99
N HIS A 13 -3.88 -16.59 -23.74
CA HIS A 13 -3.91 -15.55 -22.69
C HIS A 13 -3.83 -15.90 -21.17
N PRO A 14 -2.88 -15.27 -20.47
CA PRO A 14 -3.21 -14.41 -19.35
C PRO A 14 -3.23 -12.97 -19.84
N LEU A 15 -4.32 -12.28 -19.54
CA LEU A 15 -4.50 -10.85 -19.70
C LEU A 15 -3.23 -10.12 -19.27
N ARG A 16 -2.73 -9.22 -20.11
CA ARG A 16 -1.60 -8.34 -19.83
C ARG A 16 -1.90 -7.54 -18.56
N LYS A 17 -1.53 -8.08 -17.39
CA LYS A 17 -1.79 -7.46 -16.08
C LYS A 17 -1.01 -6.14 -16.03
N ARG A 18 -1.79 -5.07 -16.12
CA ARG A 18 -1.51 -3.65 -15.82
C ARG A 18 -0.11 -3.39 -15.24
N LYS A 19 0.75 -2.77 -16.05
CA LYS A 19 2.13 -2.38 -15.71
C LYS A 19 2.24 -1.39 -14.53
N ASN A 20 1.14 -0.77 -14.10
CA ASN A 20 1.15 0.31 -13.11
C ASN A 20 1.28 -0.17 -11.66
N LEU A 21 0.82 -1.39 -11.32
CA LEU A 21 0.92 -1.93 -9.96
C LEU A 21 2.37 -2.23 -9.57
N ARG A 22 3.18 -2.68 -10.53
CA ARG A 22 4.58 -3.07 -10.28
C ARG A 22 5.45 -1.90 -9.84
N LEU A 23 5.17 -0.67 -10.27
CA LEU A 23 6.04 0.48 -9.97
C LEU A 23 5.79 1.03 -8.56
N ALA A 24 4.54 1.32 -8.21
CA ALA A 24 4.20 1.83 -6.88
C ALA A 24 4.53 0.81 -5.78
N GLU A 25 4.20 -0.47 -5.99
CA GLU A 25 4.57 -1.56 -5.06
C GLU A 25 6.09 -1.66 -4.87
N SER A 26 6.87 -1.56 -5.95
CA SER A 26 8.33 -1.65 -5.88
C SER A 26 8.95 -0.45 -5.15
N ILE A 27 8.42 0.75 -5.37
CA ILE A 27 8.86 1.97 -4.67
C ILE A 27 8.57 1.85 -3.17
N VAL A 28 7.33 1.51 -2.81
CA VAL A 28 6.94 1.35 -1.39
C VAL A 28 7.74 0.22 -0.74
N ARG A 29 7.97 -0.89 -1.44
CA ARG A 29 8.82 -1.99 -0.96
C ARG A 29 10.25 -1.52 -0.70
N GLY A 30 10.88 -0.84 -1.65
CA GLY A 30 12.24 -0.32 -1.51
C GLY A 30 12.37 0.65 -0.33
N PHE A 31 11.41 1.58 -0.21
CA PHE A 31 11.33 2.51 0.91
C PHE A 31 11.20 1.79 2.27
N LYS A 32 10.23 0.87 2.41
CA LYS A 32 10.02 0.10 3.64
C LYS A 32 11.26 -0.71 4.02
N ILE A 33 11.97 -1.29 3.05
CA ILE A 33 13.23 -2.02 3.29
C ILE A 33 14.30 -1.07 3.85
N GLY A 34 14.53 0.07 3.20
CA GLY A 34 15.55 1.04 3.60
C GLY A 34 15.34 1.55 5.03
N VAL A 35 14.12 2.01 5.32
CA VAL A 35 13.75 2.52 6.64
C VAL A 35 13.80 1.41 7.71
N THR A 36 13.36 0.18 7.40
CA THR A 36 13.48 -0.95 8.34
C THR A 36 14.93 -1.25 8.67
N LYS A 37 15.82 -1.25 7.66
CA LYS A 37 17.25 -1.49 7.87
C LYS A 37 17.84 -0.42 8.78
N TRP A 38 17.54 0.85 8.51
CA TRP A 38 18.01 1.96 9.33
C TRP A 38 17.47 1.89 10.76
N MET A 39 16.17 1.68 10.95
CA MET A 39 15.53 1.57 12.28
C MET A 39 16.15 0.44 13.12
N ARG A 40 16.39 -0.73 12.53
CA ARG A 40 17.01 -1.86 13.23
C ARG A 40 18.43 -1.57 13.72
N GLN A 41 19.14 -0.65 13.06
CA GLN A 41 20.51 -0.28 13.41
C GLN A 41 20.57 0.90 14.38
N ASN A 42 19.51 1.71 14.48
CA ASN A 42 19.54 2.99 15.18
C ASN A 42 18.51 3.10 16.31
N THR A 43 17.60 2.13 16.46
CA THR A 43 16.51 2.16 17.44
C THR A 43 16.21 0.77 18.00
N SER A 44 15.51 0.70 19.14
CA SER A 44 14.95 -0.54 19.72
C SER A 44 13.56 -0.88 19.16
N THR A 45 13.02 -0.08 18.24
CA THR A 45 11.67 -0.26 17.70
C THR A 45 11.68 -1.29 16.57
N HIS A 46 10.99 -2.41 16.78
CA HIS A 46 10.94 -3.51 15.79
C HIS A 46 9.64 -3.56 14.97
N LYS A 47 8.51 -3.08 15.53
CA LYS A 47 7.22 -3.01 14.84
C LYS A 47 7.04 -1.63 14.21
N VAL A 48 7.57 -1.46 13.00
CA VAL A 48 7.62 -0.17 12.30
C VAL A 48 6.40 0.06 11.39
N TRP A 49 5.88 -1.01 10.76
CA TRP A 49 4.86 -0.89 9.72
C TRP A 49 3.53 -1.51 10.15
N GLN A 50 2.43 -0.82 9.85
CA GLN A 50 1.13 -1.45 9.71
C GLN A 50 1.12 -2.39 8.48
N ARG A 51 0.27 -3.43 8.52
CA ARG A 51 0.11 -4.37 7.41
C ARG A 51 -0.56 -3.66 6.22
N ASN A 52 -0.05 -3.92 5.02
CA ASN A 52 -0.48 -3.28 3.77
C ASN A 52 -0.20 -1.76 3.74
N TYR A 53 -0.79 -1.07 2.78
CA TYR A 53 -0.76 0.38 2.64
C TYR A 53 -1.99 0.81 1.83
N PHE A 54 -2.46 2.04 2.04
CA PHE A 54 -3.54 2.62 1.25
C PHE A 54 -2.99 3.10 -0.10
N GLU A 55 -3.63 2.68 -1.19
CA GLU A 55 -3.34 3.18 -2.53
C GLU A 55 -4.62 3.70 -3.19
N ARG A 56 -4.53 4.86 -3.85
CA ARG A 56 -5.64 5.46 -4.60
C ARG A 56 -5.10 6.31 -5.74
N VAL A 57 -5.61 6.08 -6.94
CA VAL A 57 -5.30 6.90 -8.12
C VAL A 57 -6.19 8.13 -8.11
N ILE A 58 -5.57 9.32 -8.03
CA ILE A 58 -6.25 10.61 -8.14
C ILE A 58 -6.53 10.89 -9.61
N ARG A 59 -7.80 11.14 -9.96
CA ARG A 59 -8.27 11.24 -11.35
C ARG A 59 -8.74 12.62 -11.77
N ASN A 60 -8.89 13.54 -10.83
CA ASN A 60 -9.35 14.90 -11.10
C ASN A 60 -8.84 15.90 -10.05
N GLU A 61 -8.97 17.19 -10.35
CA GLU A 61 -8.45 18.28 -9.52
C GLU A 61 -9.17 18.41 -8.17
N ARG A 62 -10.49 18.15 -8.13
CA ARG A 62 -11.25 18.17 -6.88
C ARG A 62 -10.70 17.14 -5.89
N GLU A 63 -10.52 15.91 -6.36
CA GLU A 63 -9.93 14.84 -5.56
C GLU A 63 -8.50 15.15 -5.13
N LEU A 64 -7.71 15.78 -6.00
CA LEU A 64 -6.36 16.24 -5.64
C LEU A 64 -6.38 17.26 -4.50
N HIS A 65 -7.29 18.24 -4.59
CA HIS A 65 -7.50 19.25 -3.55
C HIS A 65 -7.92 18.61 -2.22
N ASP A 66 -8.87 17.67 -2.26
CA ASP A 66 -9.36 16.97 -1.08
C ASP A 66 -8.24 16.16 -0.41
N VAL A 67 -7.45 15.41 -1.18
CA VAL A 67 -6.31 14.63 -0.66
C VAL A 67 -5.25 15.53 -0.03
N ARG A 68 -4.91 16.66 -0.67
CA ARG A 68 -3.96 17.63 -0.10
C ARG A 68 -4.45 18.21 1.21
N THR A 69 -5.73 18.58 1.25
CA THR A 69 -6.39 19.10 2.45
C THR A 69 -6.42 18.05 3.56
N TYR A 70 -6.67 16.78 3.22
CA TYR A 70 -6.60 15.68 4.17
C TYR A 70 -5.18 15.54 4.76
N ILE A 71 -4.15 15.47 3.93
CA ILE A 71 -2.75 15.30 4.38
C ILE A 71 -2.34 16.44 5.32
N ALA A 72 -2.69 17.69 4.98
CA ALA A 72 -2.35 18.85 5.80
C ALA A 72 -3.06 18.84 7.17
N ASN A 73 -4.33 18.40 7.20
CA ASN A 73 -5.15 18.43 8.40
C ASN A 73 -5.02 17.16 9.27
N ASN A 74 -4.52 16.05 8.73
CA ASN A 74 -4.44 14.77 9.45
C ASN A 74 -3.70 14.86 10.80
N PRO A 75 -2.54 15.53 10.92
CA PRO A 75 -1.86 15.65 12.21
C PRO A 75 -2.72 16.28 13.31
N MET A 76 -3.55 17.26 12.96
CA MET A 76 -4.47 17.91 13.90
C MET A 76 -5.64 17.01 14.30
N LYS A 77 -6.00 16.05 13.43
CA LYS A 77 -7.11 15.13 13.64
C LYS A 77 -6.69 13.80 14.28
N TRP A 78 -5.39 13.53 14.40
CA TRP A 78 -4.86 12.26 14.88
C TRP A 78 -5.40 11.84 16.26
N ALA A 79 -5.57 12.78 17.18
CA ALA A 79 -6.10 12.51 18.52
C ALA A 79 -7.53 11.91 18.50
N LEU A 80 -8.28 12.15 17.43
CA LEU A 80 -9.65 11.68 17.24
C LEU A 80 -9.72 10.43 16.34
N ASP A 81 -8.58 9.96 15.84
CA ASP A 81 -8.52 8.85 14.90
C ASP A 81 -8.61 7.50 15.63
N HIS A 82 -9.40 6.56 15.11
CA HIS A 82 -9.56 5.23 15.70
C HIS A 82 -8.30 4.36 15.59
N GLU A 83 -7.39 4.65 14.66
CA GLU A 83 -6.10 3.98 14.56
C GLU A 83 -5.06 4.54 15.54
N ASN A 84 -5.37 5.63 16.24
CA ASN A 84 -4.50 6.15 17.27
C ASN A 84 -4.50 5.20 18.48
N PRO A 85 -3.35 4.63 18.88
CA PRO A 85 -3.26 3.75 20.05
C PRO A 85 -3.69 4.41 21.35
N ASP A 86 -3.58 5.74 21.42
CA ASP A 86 -3.98 6.55 22.58
C ASP A 86 -5.47 6.92 22.55
N TYR A 87 -6.20 6.53 21.50
CA TYR A 87 -7.65 6.72 21.42
C TYR A 87 -8.35 5.76 22.40
N THR A 88 -8.64 6.25 23.61
CA THR A 88 -9.44 5.52 24.58
C THR A 88 -10.91 5.58 24.15
N GLN A 89 -11.44 4.44 23.69
CA GLN A 89 -12.88 4.27 23.55
C GLN A 89 -13.53 4.56 24.91
N ASN A 90 -14.33 5.61 25.03
CA ASN A 90 -15.20 5.78 26.19
C ASN A 90 -16.07 4.52 26.31
N PRO A 91 -16.16 3.87 27.49
CA PRO A 91 -16.96 2.66 27.67
C PRO A 91 -18.45 3.04 27.71
N THR A 92 -19.04 3.34 26.56
CA THR A 92 -20.50 3.43 26.41
C THR A 92 -20.97 2.21 25.66
N HIS A 93 -20.90 1.07 26.33
CA HIS A 93 -21.83 -0.02 26.07
C HIS A 93 -22.17 -0.71 27.39
N THR A 94 -23.34 -0.38 27.91
CA THR A 94 -24.03 -1.17 28.94
C THR A 94 -25.53 -0.89 28.82
N PRO A 95 -26.42 -1.87 29.02
CA PRO A 95 -26.25 -3.33 29.07
C PRO A 95 -26.68 -4.04 27.76
#